data_AF-A0AAE0LEN8-F1
#
_entry.id   AF-A0AAE0LEN8-F1
#
_cell.length_a   1.000
_cell.length_b   1.000
_cell.length_c   1.000
_cell.angle_alpha   90.00
_cell.angle_beta   90.00
_cell.angle_gamma   90.00
#
_symmetry.space_group_name_H-M   'P 1'
#
loop_
_entity.id
_entity.type
_entity.pdbx_description
1 polymer ?
#
loop_
_entity_poly.entity_id
_entity_poly.type
_entity_poly.pdbx_seq_one_letter_code
_entity_poly.pdbx_strand_id
1 'polypeptide(L)'
;MLPAPEMPPHATNGNTAGKHVVEEAFEHSSEEKRADRKMSYVDDALVCFIVSLPVFGFLMCFSTLGYGGAVYRGLSSGDNIAYYLIGAFIFLVLFMYLFDVQHWQNVVLKKAIYAITLCVATIGVGVSAKDMPEAPIVVYSLAVPVYFFVCKRNLFKYHLLSSFLSSLSIALLVCGILVLVYWVCWWFIHDKYWSGEYRDEVRSDMECPGFDNDEENDSDSDQGGCAAAFLVWFSPCICGMSAVIFGVVTFLLSQQKSVGQEAKIFAFVAVLLLSALWIMASIAGAGMGLQNVVAVFSLVGLILLFGIVGGTLGWDQLKEKLKSFPLLSKMDDITGSDWVKAAFVLTCILPFLGYLVLSFIKKVIGIVFRREDSKGWFTESVQEQVNQMQTWNWASISMKVMWLAMIFIGVEVGVGKLTTLFLSWLGDQLEPLSLGVVIVIFVFVGLTMFLLPPVPGVPVYLTGGIVMTQAAEDSMGFFPGLFMSSFVCLGIKLMAIVMQQKCIGEQLGSYITVRKLVFRFPPCSPRLLRHVPAGHR
;
A
#
# COMPACT_ATOMS: atom_id res chain seq x y z
N MET A 1 -50.58 58.28 -2.66
CA MET A 1 -49.45 58.26 -3.61
C MET A 1 -48.88 56.86 -3.61
N LEU A 2 -49.25 56.06 -4.61
CA LEU A 2 -48.75 54.70 -4.84
C LEU A 2 -47.83 54.76 -6.07
N PRO A 3 -46.72 54.01 -6.12
CA PRO A 3 -45.81 54.04 -7.26
C PRO A 3 -46.36 53.19 -8.41
N ALA A 4 -46.11 53.66 -9.63
CA ALA A 4 -46.54 53.05 -10.89
C ALA A 4 -45.74 51.76 -11.21
N PRO A 5 -46.32 50.81 -11.98
CA PRO A 5 -45.64 49.59 -12.36
C PRO A 5 -44.68 49.81 -13.55
N GLU A 6 -43.47 49.28 -13.43
CA GLU A 6 -42.46 49.26 -14.49
C GLU A 6 -42.86 48.30 -15.63
N MET A 7 -42.71 48.77 -16.87
CA MET A 7 -42.87 47.96 -18.08
C MET A 7 -41.57 47.22 -18.43
N PRO A 8 -41.65 45.99 -18.97
CA PRO A 8 -40.48 45.23 -19.38
C PRO A 8 -39.90 45.75 -20.72
N PRO A 9 -38.57 45.66 -20.92
CA PRO A 9 -37.93 46.14 -22.14
C PRO A 9 -38.15 45.20 -23.32
N HIS A 10 -38.35 45.82 -24.48
CA HIS A 10 -38.52 45.21 -25.80
C HIS A 10 -37.34 44.30 -26.19
N ALA A 11 -37.66 43.08 -26.60
CA ALA A 11 -36.76 42.14 -27.24
C ALA A 11 -36.45 42.58 -28.69
N THR A 12 -35.18 42.83 -28.98
CA THR A 12 -34.67 43.08 -30.33
C THR A 12 -34.03 41.82 -30.92
N ASN A 13 -34.61 41.35 -32.03
CA ASN A 13 -34.03 40.57 -33.13
C ASN A 13 -32.88 39.60 -32.83
N GLY A 14 -33.23 38.36 -32.49
CA GLY A 14 -32.35 37.20 -32.62
C GLY A 14 -32.46 36.59 -34.02
N ASN A 15 -31.46 36.78 -34.88
CA ASN A 15 -31.36 36.00 -36.12
C ASN A 15 -29.92 35.70 -36.60
N THR A 16 -28.92 35.86 -35.74
CA THR A 16 -27.51 35.50 -36.02
C THR A 16 -26.96 34.40 -35.11
N ALA A 17 -27.64 34.05 -34.02
CA ALA A 17 -27.21 32.99 -33.09
C ALA A 17 -27.49 31.56 -33.61
N GLY A 18 -28.39 31.39 -34.60
CA GLY A 18 -28.77 30.06 -35.09
C GLY A 18 -27.75 29.39 -36.03
N LYS A 19 -26.84 30.14 -36.66
CA LYS A 19 -25.85 29.57 -37.59
C LYS A 19 -24.63 28.97 -36.88
N HIS A 20 -24.13 29.62 -35.81
CA HIS A 20 -23.00 29.08 -35.04
C HIS A 20 -23.36 27.80 -34.27
N VAL A 21 -24.59 27.70 -33.75
CA VAL A 21 -25.03 26.50 -32.99
C VAL A 21 -25.16 25.27 -33.89
N VAL A 22 -25.53 25.44 -35.16
CA VAL A 22 -25.64 24.32 -36.11
C VAL A 22 -24.27 23.88 -36.62
N GLU A 23 -23.32 24.80 -36.78
CA GLU A 23 -21.94 24.48 -37.20
C GLU A 23 -21.14 23.82 -36.06
N GLU A 24 -21.29 24.28 -34.81
CA GLU A 24 -20.72 23.60 -33.63
C GLU A 24 -21.35 22.22 -33.41
N ALA A 25 -22.66 22.06 -33.59
CA ALA A 25 -23.31 20.76 -33.47
C ALA A 25 -22.87 19.77 -34.56
N PHE A 26 -22.51 20.26 -35.76
CA PHE A 26 -22.02 19.42 -36.86
C PHE A 26 -20.55 19.03 -36.68
N GLU A 27 -19.70 19.93 -36.15
CA GLU A 27 -18.34 19.57 -35.74
C GLU A 27 -18.36 18.55 -34.60
N HIS A 28 -19.20 18.75 -33.57
CA HIS A 28 -19.32 17.83 -32.44
C HIS A 28 -19.82 16.43 -32.86
N SER A 29 -20.76 16.35 -33.81
CA SER A 29 -21.29 15.09 -34.37
C SER A 29 -20.28 14.38 -35.29
N SER A 30 -19.44 15.14 -36.00
CA SER A 30 -18.39 14.58 -36.85
C SER A 30 -17.17 14.10 -36.06
N GLU A 31 -16.84 14.76 -34.94
CA GLU A 31 -15.84 14.29 -33.97
C GLU A 31 -16.33 13.03 -33.23
N GLU A 32 -17.61 12.97 -32.88
CA GLU A 32 -18.21 11.82 -32.21
C GLU A 32 -18.20 10.55 -33.09
N LYS A 33 -18.35 10.68 -34.41
CA LYS A 33 -18.22 9.54 -35.36
C LYS A 33 -16.77 9.16 -35.69
N ARG A 34 -15.78 10.02 -35.41
CA ARG A 34 -14.35 9.71 -35.63
C ARG A 34 -13.69 9.04 -34.41
N ALA A 35 -14.38 8.93 -33.28
CA ALA A 35 -13.78 8.64 -31.98
C ALA A 35 -13.59 7.16 -31.60
N ASP A 36 -14.09 6.19 -32.38
CA ASP A 36 -14.01 4.76 -32.01
C ASP A 36 -13.15 3.91 -32.96
N ARG A 37 -11.93 4.36 -33.24
CA ARG A 37 -10.96 3.50 -33.94
C ARG A 37 -10.48 2.41 -32.97
N LYS A 38 -10.87 1.16 -33.22
CA LYS A 38 -10.26 -0.02 -32.58
C LYS A 38 -8.75 0.00 -32.82
N MET A 39 -7.96 -0.41 -31.84
CA MET A 39 -6.51 -0.54 -32.01
C MET A 39 -6.19 -1.55 -33.11
N SER A 40 -5.23 -1.18 -33.96
CA SER A 40 -4.63 -2.08 -34.94
C SER A 40 -3.54 -2.93 -34.29
N TYR A 41 -3.18 -4.06 -34.91
CA TYR A 41 -2.04 -4.88 -34.48
C TYR A 41 -0.72 -4.08 -34.37
N VAL A 42 -0.57 -3.04 -35.19
CA VAL A 42 0.59 -2.13 -35.12
C VAL A 42 0.58 -1.30 -33.83
N ASP A 43 -0.60 -0.86 -33.40
CA ASP A 43 -0.76 -0.09 -32.16
C ASP A 43 -0.49 -0.99 -30.95
N ASP A 44 -0.94 -2.26 -30.99
CA ASP A 44 -0.65 -3.24 -29.94
C ASP A 44 0.85 -3.53 -29.83
N ALA A 45 1.55 -3.70 -30.96
CA ALA A 45 3.00 -3.87 -30.97
C ALA A 45 3.73 -2.64 -30.42
N LEU A 46 3.25 -1.43 -30.74
CA LEU A 46 3.78 -0.19 -30.21
C LEU A 46 3.55 -0.08 -28.68
N VAL A 47 2.38 -0.48 -28.18
CA VAL A 47 2.10 -0.53 -26.74
C VAL A 47 3.03 -1.52 -26.05
N CYS A 48 3.26 -2.71 -26.59
CA CYS A 48 4.23 -3.67 -26.06
C CYS A 48 5.65 -3.07 -25.96
N PHE A 49 6.09 -2.36 -27.00
CA PHE A 49 7.38 -1.66 -26.98
C PHE A 49 7.43 -0.58 -25.90
N ILE A 50 6.41 0.27 -25.81
CA ILE A 50 6.30 1.33 -24.80
C ILE A 50 6.32 0.77 -23.38
N VAL A 51 5.63 -0.35 -23.13
CA VAL A 51 5.61 -1.03 -21.82
C VAL A 51 6.97 -1.60 -21.45
N SER A 52 7.71 -2.12 -22.44
CA SER A 52 9.03 -2.71 -22.19
C SER A 52 10.09 -1.69 -21.77
N LEU A 53 9.96 -0.42 -22.19
CA LEU A 53 10.96 0.62 -21.90
C LEU A 53 11.18 0.89 -20.40
N PRO A 54 10.14 1.21 -19.58
CA PRO A 54 10.35 1.45 -18.15
C PRO A 54 10.78 0.18 -17.41
N VAL A 55 10.26 -0.99 -17.79
CA VAL A 55 10.65 -2.28 -17.21
C VAL A 55 12.13 -2.56 -17.47
N PHE A 56 12.57 -2.44 -18.73
CA PHE A 56 13.96 -2.62 -19.11
C PHE A 56 14.88 -1.60 -18.44
N GLY A 57 14.49 -0.32 -18.43
CA GLY A 57 15.25 0.74 -17.75
C GLY A 57 15.42 0.45 -16.26
N PHE A 58 14.37 -0.02 -15.59
CA PHE A 58 14.44 -0.40 -14.19
C PHE A 58 15.37 -1.59 -13.95
N LEU A 59 15.26 -2.66 -14.75
CA LEU A 59 16.13 -3.83 -14.63
C LEU A 59 17.60 -3.47 -14.91
N MET A 60 17.86 -2.62 -15.89
CA MET A 60 19.22 -2.18 -16.20
C MET A 60 19.82 -1.30 -15.11
N CYS A 61 19.02 -0.46 -14.45
CA CYS A 61 19.52 0.49 -13.45
C CYS A 61 19.50 -0.04 -12.01
N PHE A 62 18.57 -0.93 -11.65
CA PHE A 62 18.31 -1.30 -10.25
C PHE A 62 18.23 -2.80 -10.01
N SER A 63 18.80 -3.61 -10.91
CA SER A 63 18.93 -5.07 -10.72
C SER A 63 20.37 -5.55 -10.87
N THR A 64 20.67 -6.68 -10.22
CA THR A 64 21.89 -7.47 -10.47
C THR A 64 21.97 -8.02 -11.90
N LEU A 65 20.85 -8.08 -12.64
CA LEU A 65 20.84 -8.40 -14.07
C LEU A 65 21.49 -7.31 -14.93
N GLY A 66 21.60 -6.08 -14.41
CA GLY A 66 22.16 -4.92 -15.08
C GLY A 66 23.27 -4.28 -14.27
N TYR A 67 23.23 -2.95 -14.16
CA TYR A 67 24.22 -2.12 -13.47
C TYR A 67 23.79 -1.72 -12.07
N GLY A 68 22.92 -2.52 -11.41
CA GLY A 68 22.34 -2.18 -10.11
C GLY A 68 23.35 -1.79 -9.04
N GLY A 69 24.46 -2.54 -8.92
CA GLY A 69 25.52 -2.25 -7.94
C GLY A 69 26.24 -0.93 -8.22
N ALA A 70 26.62 -0.67 -9.48
CA ALA A 70 27.27 0.58 -9.87
C ALA A 70 26.35 1.81 -9.71
N VAL A 71 25.07 1.68 -10.06
CA VAL A 71 24.07 2.74 -9.86
C VAL A 71 23.85 3.01 -8.37
N TYR A 72 23.78 1.95 -7.55
CA TYR A 72 23.66 2.08 -6.11
C TYR A 72 24.87 2.81 -5.50
N ARG A 73 26.10 2.45 -5.88
CA ARG A 73 27.32 3.15 -5.43
C ARG A 73 27.35 4.62 -5.85
N GLY A 74 26.92 4.90 -7.07
CA GLY A 74 26.75 6.27 -7.55
C GLY A 74 25.76 7.06 -6.70
N LEU A 75 24.59 6.48 -6.40
CA LEU A 75 23.55 7.13 -5.59
C LEU A 75 23.94 7.26 -4.12
N SER A 76 24.60 6.25 -3.53
CA SER A 76 25.00 6.24 -2.13
C SER A 76 26.08 7.30 -1.82
N SER A 77 26.92 7.64 -2.80
CA SER A 77 27.88 8.74 -2.68
C SER A 77 27.20 10.12 -2.46
N GLY A 78 25.94 10.26 -2.89
CA GLY A 78 25.14 11.49 -2.81
C GLY A 78 24.32 11.67 -1.53
N ASP A 79 24.51 10.85 -0.50
CA ASP A 79 23.64 10.78 0.69
C ASP A 79 23.36 12.15 1.35
N ASN A 80 24.39 12.98 1.51
CA ASN A 80 24.23 14.33 2.04
C ASN A 80 23.27 15.21 1.21
N ILE A 81 23.25 15.02 -0.12
CA ILE A 81 22.39 15.76 -1.05
C ILE A 81 20.93 15.29 -0.92
N ALA A 82 20.69 14.01 -0.60
CA ALA A 82 19.34 13.46 -0.43
C ALA A 82 18.56 14.22 0.66
N TYR A 83 19.17 14.48 1.82
CA TYR A 83 18.53 15.24 2.91
C TYR A 83 18.11 16.65 2.48
N TYR A 84 18.95 17.36 1.72
CA TYR A 84 18.61 18.68 1.20
C TYR A 84 17.50 18.63 0.15
N LEU A 85 17.50 17.61 -0.72
CA LEU A 85 16.44 17.43 -1.72
C LEU A 85 15.11 17.05 -1.11
N ILE A 86 15.09 16.16 -0.11
CA ILE A 86 13.87 15.82 0.65
C ILE A 86 13.37 17.07 1.39
N GLY A 87 14.25 17.81 2.05
CA GLY A 87 13.90 19.08 2.68
C GLY A 87 13.32 20.09 1.70
N ALA A 88 13.92 20.22 0.51
CA ALA A 88 13.42 21.07 -0.56
C ALA A 88 12.06 20.61 -1.09
N PHE A 89 11.83 19.30 -1.24
CA PHE A 89 10.54 18.74 -1.62
C PHE A 89 9.46 19.06 -0.58
N ILE A 90 9.73 18.80 0.71
CA ILE A 90 8.78 19.11 1.80
C ILE A 90 8.48 20.61 1.81
N PHE A 91 9.50 21.46 1.67
CA PHE A 91 9.34 22.90 1.58
C PHE A 91 8.48 23.31 0.38
N LEU A 92 8.70 22.74 -0.81
CA LEU A 92 7.91 23.03 -2.01
C LEU A 92 6.45 22.59 -1.86
N VAL A 93 6.19 21.41 -1.29
CA VAL A 93 4.82 20.93 -1.02
C VAL A 93 4.12 21.86 -0.02
N LEU A 94 4.81 22.22 1.06
CA LEU A 94 4.30 23.15 2.07
C LEU A 94 4.05 24.54 1.47
N PHE A 95 4.95 25.03 0.64
CA PHE A 95 4.78 26.27 -0.13
C PHE A 95 3.54 26.20 -1.02
N MET A 96 3.37 25.12 -1.77
CA MET A 96 2.21 24.93 -2.64
C MET A 96 0.89 24.90 -1.86
N TYR A 97 0.89 24.28 -0.68
CA TYR A 97 -0.26 24.22 0.22
C TYR A 97 -0.59 25.59 0.84
N LEU A 98 0.42 26.30 1.35
CA LEU A 98 0.24 27.59 2.02
C LEU A 98 -0.20 28.71 1.05
N PHE A 99 0.37 28.74 -0.15
CA PHE A 99 0.04 29.75 -1.17
C PHE A 99 -1.15 29.37 -2.05
N ASP A 100 -1.72 28.19 -1.81
CA ASP A 100 -2.85 27.65 -2.54
C ASP A 100 -2.63 27.71 -4.07
N VAL A 101 -1.51 27.09 -4.50
CA VAL A 101 -1.06 27.09 -5.91
C VAL A 101 -2.12 26.53 -6.85
N GLN A 102 -3.07 25.73 -6.33
CA GLN A 102 -4.21 25.24 -7.08
C GLN A 102 -5.06 26.37 -7.69
N HIS A 103 -5.20 27.50 -6.99
CA HIS A 103 -6.02 28.65 -7.40
C HIS A 103 -5.26 29.71 -8.21
N TRP A 104 -3.99 29.48 -8.53
CA TRP A 104 -3.22 30.44 -9.32
C TRP A 104 -3.72 30.50 -10.77
N GLN A 105 -3.97 31.71 -11.27
CA GLN A 105 -4.46 31.93 -12.64
C GLN A 105 -3.41 31.61 -13.72
N ASN A 106 -2.12 31.75 -13.40
CA ASN A 106 -1.06 31.46 -14.35
C ASN A 106 -0.79 29.94 -14.46
N VAL A 107 -1.38 29.33 -15.50
CA VAL A 107 -1.29 27.88 -15.76
C VAL A 107 0.15 27.41 -16.00
N VAL A 108 0.99 28.24 -16.61
CA VAL A 108 2.39 27.88 -16.91
C VAL A 108 3.19 27.78 -15.63
N LEU A 109 3.12 28.82 -14.78
CA LEU A 109 3.82 28.85 -13.49
C LEU A 109 3.34 27.71 -12.59
N LYS A 110 2.02 27.47 -12.54
CA LYS A 110 1.43 26.36 -11.81
C LYS A 110 2.04 25.02 -12.24
N LYS A 111 2.02 24.71 -13.55
CA LYS A 111 2.61 23.48 -14.10
C LYS A 111 4.11 23.36 -13.84
N ALA A 112 4.85 24.46 -13.94
CA ALA A 112 6.28 24.48 -13.67
C ALA A 112 6.58 24.12 -12.21
N ILE A 113 5.85 24.68 -11.24
CA ILE A 113 6.02 24.35 -9.82
C ILE A 113 5.69 22.88 -9.54
N TYR A 114 4.60 22.34 -10.09
CA TYR A 114 4.29 20.91 -9.97
C TYR A 114 5.40 20.03 -10.56
N ALA A 115 5.92 20.39 -11.74
CA ALA A 115 7.00 19.64 -12.39
C ALA A 115 8.29 19.69 -11.57
N ILE A 116 8.70 20.87 -11.08
CA ILE A 116 9.88 21.02 -10.23
C ILE A 116 9.74 20.20 -8.96
N THR A 117 8.59 20.29 -8.29
CA THR A 117 8.32 19.55 -7.05
C THR A 117 8.39 18.04 -7.29
N LEU A 118 7.82 17.55 -8.39
CA LEU A 118 7.89 16.14 -8.77
C LEU A 118 9.33 15.72 -9.07
N CYS A 119 10.09 16.50 -9.83
CA CYS A 119 11.49 16.21 -10.14
C CYS A 119 12.36 16.16 -8.87
N VAL A 120 12.23 17.14 -7.98
CA VAL A 120 12.95 17.19 -6.70
C VAL A 120 12.59 15.98 -5.83
N ALA A 121 11.30 15.60 -5.79
CA ALA A 121 10.86 14.39 -5.09
C ALA A 121 11.52 13.13 -5.67
N THR A 122 11.47 12.94 -6.99
CA THR A 122 12.01 11.74 -7.63
C THR A 122 13.52 11.63 -7.49
N ILE A 123 14.25 12.75 -7.59
CA ILE A 123 15.71 12.77 -7.43
C ILE A 123 16.06 12.57 -5.96
N GLY A 124 15.39 13.28 -5.04
CA GLY A 124 15.63 13.15 -3.60
C GLY A 124 15.40 11.73 -3.10
N VAL A 125 14.27 11.12 -3.47
CA VAL A 125 13.96 9.72 -3.13
C VAL A 125 14.96 8.77 -3.80
N GLY A 126 15.34 8.99 -5.07
CA GLY A 126 16.33 8.16 -5.76
C GLY A 126 17.73 8.20 -5.12
N VAL A 127 18.20 9.38 -4.69
CA VAL A 127 19.50 9.55 -4.03
C VAL A 127 19.50 8.99 -2.60
N SER A 128 18.32 8.87 -1.97
CA SER A 128 18.17 8.28 -0.62
C SER A 128 18.27 6.76 -0.60
N ALA A 129 18.84 6.12 -1.63
CA ALA A 129 18.92 4.67 -1.76
C ALA A 129 19.74 4.01 -0.62
N LYS A 130 20.66 4.74 0.02
CA LYS A 130 21.47 4.24 1.12
C LYS A 130 20.64 4.02 2.40
N ASP A 131 19.84 5.02 2.77
CA ASP A 131 18.98 4.96 3.97
C ASP A 131 17.66 4.23 3.70
N MET A 132 17.16 4.34 2.47
CA MET A 132 15.90 3.73 2.01
C MET A 132 16.16 2.93 0.72
N PRO A 133 16.69 1.71 0.81
CA PRO A 133 16.98 0.89 -0.37
C PRO A 133 15.73 0.53 -1.20
N GLU A 134 14.53 0.62 -0.63
CA GLU A 134 13.25 0.49 -1.31
C GLU A 134 12.87 1.69 -2.20
N ALA A 135 13.52 2.83 -2.02
CA ALA A 135 13.13 4.10 -2.65
C ALA A 135 13.06 4.04 -4.19
N PRO A 136 14.04 3.46 -4.92
CA PRO A 136 13.96 3.33 -6.37
C PRO A 136 12.77 2.51 -6.86
N ILE A 137 12.40 1.46 -6.14
CA ILE A 137 11.25 0.61 -6.45
C ILE A 137 9.95 1.40 -6.32
N VAL A 138 9.86 2.24 -5.29
CA VAL A 138 8.70 3.11 -5.06
C VAL A 138 8.58 4.17 -6.15
N VAL A 139 9.71 4.80 -6.53
CA VAL A 139 9.75 5.77 -7.63
C VAL A 139 9.32 5.10 -8.94
N TYR A 140 9.83 3.91 -9.24
CA TYR A 140 9.40 3.12 -10.39
C TYR A 140 7.90 2.86 -10.38
N SER A 141 7.37 2.38 -9.25
CA SER A 141 5.94 2.04 -9.10
C SER A 141 5.03 3.25 -9.28
N LEU A 142 5.49 4.45 -8.89
CA LEU A 142 4.79 5.72 -9.08
C LEU A 142 4.94 6.27 -10.50
N ALA A 143 6.12 6.15 -11.09
CA ALA A 143 6.44 6.71 -12.39
C ALA A 143 5.75 5.95 -13.53
N VAL A 144 5.60 4.62 -13.42
CA VAL A 144 5.03 3.78 -14.48
C VAL A 144 3.58 4.17 -14.84
N PRO A 145 2.62 4.33 -13.90
CA PRO A 145 1.28 4.81 -14.23
C PRO A 145 1.27 6.21 -14.86
N VAL A 146 2.11 7.12 -14.36
CA VAL A 146 2.23 8.48 -14.91
C VAL A 146 2.78 8.44 -16.33
N TYR A 147 3.79 7.61 -16.59
CA TYR A 147 4.35 7.38 -17.91
C TYR A 147 3.29 6.89 -18.89
N PHE A 148 2.50 5.87 -18.52
CA PHE A 148 1.41 5.38 -19.39
C PHE A 148 0.31 6.43 -19.61
N PHE A 149 -0.01 7.24 -18.60
CA PHE A 149 -0.94 8.36 -18.76
C PHE A 149 -0.42 9.40 -19.77
N VAL A 150 0.87 9.75 -19.72
CA VAL A 150 1.52 10.66 -20.66
C VAL A 150 1.56 10.04 -22.07
N CYS A 151 1.90 8.77 -22.21
CA CYS A 151 1.84 8.05 -23.49
C CYS A 151 0.43 8.03 -24.06
N LYS A 152 -0.58 7.74 -23.25
CA LYS A 152 -1.98 7.76 -23.66
C LYS A 152 -2.40 9.13 -24.17
N ARG A 153 -2.02 10.20 -23.47
CA ARG A 153 -2.37 11.58 -23.84
C ARG A 153 -1.71 12.04 -25.13
N ASN A 154 -0.44 11.68 -25.35
CA ASN A 154 0.34 12.20 -26.48
C ASN A 154 0.31 11.29 -27.71
N LEU A 155 0.51 9.98 -27.53
CA LEU A 155 0.64 9.03 -28.65
C LEU A 155 -0.71 8.44 -29.05
N PHE A 156 -1.58 8.16 -28.09
CA PHE A 156 -2.86 7.48 -28.32
C PHE A 156 -4.07 8.39 -28.10
N LYS A 157 -3.94 9.69 -28.45
CA LYS A 157 -4.98 10.72 -28.19
C LYS A 157 -6.36 10.32 -28.73
N TYR A 158 -6.41 9.69 -29.91
CA TYR A 158 -7.65 9.39 -30.63
C TYR A 158 -8.21 7.97 -30.40
N HIS A 159 -7.58 7.16 -29.55
CA HIS A 159 -8.06 5.80 -29.29
C HIS A 159 -9.02 5.76 -28.10
N LEU A 160 -9.99 4.85 -28.15
CA LEU A 160 -10.85 4.54 -27.00
C LEU A 160 -10.00 4.11 -25.79
N LEU A 161 -10.31 4.66 -24.61
CA LEU A 161 -9.59 4.35 -23.37
C LEU A 161 -9.65 2.85 -23.03
N SER A 162 -10.82 2.22 -23.16
CA SER A 162 -11.01 0.79 -22.89
C SER A 162 -10.11 -0.08 -23.78
N SER A 163 -10.04 0.19 -25.08
CA SER A 163 -9.14 -0.54 -26.00
C SER A 163 -7.67 -0.38 -25.63
N PHE A 164 -7.24 0.84 -25.32
CA PHE A 164 -5.86 1.11 -24.87
C PHE A 164 -5.53 0.38 -23.57
N LEU A 165 -6.41 0.43 -22.56
CA LEU A 165 -6.21 -0.26 -21.30
C LEU A 165 -6.19 -1.78 -21.47
N SER A 166 -7.00 -2.33 -22.39
CA SER A 166 -6.98 -3.76 -22.71
C SER A 166 -5.65 -4.18 -23.32
N SER A 167 -5.15 -3.43 -24.31
CA SER A 167 -3.84 -3.72 -24.92
C SER A 167 -2.70 -3.57 -23.91
N LEU A 168 -2.72 -2.47 -23.13
CA LEU A 168 -1.77 -2.22 -22.05
C LEU A 168 -1.73 -3.36 -21.04
N SER A 169 -2.91 -3.91 -20.69
CA SER A 169 -3.00 -5.01 -19.73
C SER A 169 -2.32 -6.29 -20.20
N ILE A 170 -2.52 -6.66 -21.47
CA ILE A 170 -1.90 -7.83 -22.08
C ILE A 170 -0.38 -7.62 -22.17
N ALA A 171 0.05 -6.45 -22.63
CA ALA A 171 1.47 -6.09 -22.71
C ALA A 171 2.16 -6.17 -21.33
N LEU A 172 1.54 -5.62 -20.29
CA LEU A 172 2.06 -5.66 -18.91
C LEU A 172 2.11 -7.08 -18.33
N LEU A 173 1.06 -7.89 -18.56
CA LEU A 173 1.03 -9.28 -18.11
C LEU A 173 2.13 -10.12 -18.78
N VAL A 174 2.24 -10.02 -20.10
CA VAL A 174 3.26 -10.73 -20.87
C VAL A 174 4.65 -10.27 -20.43
N CYS A 175 4.89 -8.96 -20.36
CA CYS A 175 6.18 -8.43 -19.93
C CYS A 175 6.54 -8.87 -18.51
N GLY A 176 5.60 -8.76 -17.56
CA GLY A 176 5.81 -9.18 -16.17
C GLY A 176 6.12 -10.67 -16.03
N ILE A 177 5.38 -11.55 -16.72
CA ILE A 177 5.63 -12.99 -16.71
C ILE A 177 6.99 -13.31 -17.34
N LEU A 178 7.34 -12.67 -18.46
CA LEU A 178 8.64 -12.87 -19.11
C LEU A 178 9.80 -12.46 -18.20
N VAL A 179 9.69 -11.36 -17.47
CA VAL A 179 10.71 -10.94 -16.49
C VAL A 179 10.84 -11.97 -15.36
N LEU A 180 9.73 -12.47 -14.82
CA LEU A 180 9.76 -13.49 -13.77
C LEU A 180 10.39 -14.80 -14.26
N VAL A 181 9.99 -15.28 -15.44
CA VAL A 181 10.57 -16.48 -16.05
C VAL A 181 12.05 -16.28 -16.32
N TYR A 182 12.44 -15.13 -16.89
CA TYR A 182 13.84 -14.82 -17.16
C TYR A 182 14.69 -14.80 -15.88
N TRP A 183 14.19 -14.17 -14.81
CA TRP A 183 14.88 -14.13 -13.52
C TRP A 183 15.03 -15.51 -12.89
N VAL A 184 13.98 -16.35 -12.92
CA VAL A 184 14.05 -17.73 -12.42
C VAL A 184 15.00 -18.57 -13.28
N CYS A 185 14.95 -18.46 -14.61
CA CYS A 185 15.90 -19.12 -15.50
C CYS A 185 17.34 -18.67 -15.23
N TRP A 186 17.55 -17.38 -14.98
CA TRP A 186 18.86 -16.82 -14.66
C TRP A 186 19.43 -17.42 -13.37
N TRP A 187 18.60 -17.69 -12.35
CA TRP A 187 19.03 -18.42 -11.15
C TRP A 187 19.58 -19.80 -11.47
N PHE A 188 18.86 -20.60 -12.26
CA PHE A 188 19.22 -21.98 -12.55
C PHE A 188 20.37 -22.11 -13.55
N ILE A 189 20.51 -21.17 -14.49
CA ILE A 189 21.53 -21.24 -15.54
C ILE A 189 22.89 -20.75 -15.03
N HIS A 190 22.90 -19.74 -14.16
CA HIS A 190 24.13 -19.10 -13.70
C HIS A 190 24.48 -19.41 -12.25
N ASP A 191 23.72 -20.30 -11.58
CA ASP A 191 23.85 -20.63 -10.16
C ASP A 191 23.85 -19.38 -9.24
N LYS A 192 23.21 -18.29 -9.69
CA LYS A 192 23.09 -17.01 -8.97
C LYS A 192 21.84 -16.95 -8.10
N TYR A 193 21.52 -18.07 -7.44
CA TYR A 193 20.54 -18.04 -6.35
C TYR A 193 21.17 -17.33 -5.13
N TRP A 194 20.36 -16.94 -4.15
CA TRP A 194 20.83 -16.18 -2.99
C TRP A 194 21.60 -17.05 -1.98
N SER A 195 22.71 -17.66 -2.44
CA SER A 195 23.68 -18.42 -1.64
C SER A 195 24.59 -17.49 -0.84
N GLY A 196 25.32 -18.03 0.15
CA GLY A 196 26.31 -17.27 0.93
C GLY A 196 27.37 -16.60 0.05
N GLU A 197 27.99 -17.38 -0.84
CA GLU A 197 29.03 -16.89 -1.76
C GLU A 197 28.53 -15.77 -2.67
N TYR A 198 27.36 -15.95 -3.30
CA TYR A 198 26.82 -14.92 -4.19
C TYR A 198 26.34 -13.67 -3.44
N ARG A 199 25.79 -13.86 -2.24
CA ARG A 199 25.43 -12.76 -1.34
C ARG A 199 26.65 -11.91 -1.01
N ASP A 200 27.80 -12.52 -0.76
CA ASP A 200 29.02 -11.79 -0.43
C ASP A 200 29.63 -11.11 -1.67
N GLU A 201 29.56 -11.73 -2.86
CA GLU A 201 29.90 -11.09 -4.13
C GLU A 201 29.09 -9.80 -4.36
N VAL A 202 27.77 -9.85 -4.18
CA VAL A 202 26.89 -8.68 -4.38
C VAL A 202 27.14 -7.60 -3.34
N ARG A 203 27.45 -7.98 -2.10
CA ARG A 203 27.81 -7.05 -1.02
C ARG A 203 29.13 -6.33 -1.29
N SER A 204 30.12 -7.08 -1.77
CA SER A 204 31.42 -6.54 -2.16
C SER A 204 31.27 -5.53 -3.29
N ASP A 205 30.47 -5.83 -4.33
CA ASP A 205 30.23 -4.87 -5.44
C ASP A 205 29.46 -3.61 -5.01
N MET A 206 28.71 -3.65 -3.91
CA MET A 206 27.98 -2.49 -3.38
C MET A 206 28.75 -1.69 -2.34
N GLU A 207 29.96 -2.12 -1.96
CA GLU A 207 30.80 -1.48 -0.92
C GLU A 207 30.01 -1.26 0.38
N CYS A 208 29.25 -2.27 0.80
CA CYS A 208 28.40 -2.15 1.98
C CYS A 208 29.29 -1.97 3.24
N PRO A 209 29.03 -0.94 4.07
CA PRO A 209 29.85 -0.66 5.25
C PRO A 209 29.83 -1.86 6.21
N GLY A 210 31.02 -2.31 6.65
CA GLY A 210 31.19 -3.43 7.57
C GLY A 210 31.70 -4.75 6.95
N PHE A 211 32.00 -4.79 5.64
CA PHE A 211 32.55 -5.99 5.00
C PHE A 211 34.08 -6.17 5.21
N ASP A 212 34.84 -5.07 5.35
CA ASP A 212 36.32 -5.12 5.35
C ASP A 212 36.97 -5.22 6.74
N ASN A 213 36.18 -5.21 7.82
CA ASN A 213 36.73 -5.31 9.17
C ASN A 213 36.66 -6.77 9.65
N ASP A 214 37.73 -7.54 9.37
CA ASP A 214 38.03 -8.84 10.00
C ASP A 214 38.28 -8.74 11.53
N GLU A 215 37.85 -7.66 12.19
CA GLU A 215 38.01 -7.48 13.63
C GLU A 215 36.77 -7.96 14.38
N GLU A 216 37.00 -9.06 15.09
CA GLU A 216 36.22 -9.81 16.09
C GLU A 216 35.66 -8.95 17.27
N ASN A 217 35.33 -7.68 17.06
CA ASN A 217 34.67 -6.84 18.05
C ASN A 217 33.15 -6.94 17.92
N ASP A 218 32.64 -8.04 18.46
CA ASP A 218 31.25 -8.21 18.89
C ASP A 218 30.84 -7.06 19.82
N SER A 219 30.10 -6.08 19.29
CA SER A 219 29.10 -5.32 20.06
C SER A 219 28.17 -4.52 19.14
N ASP A 220 27.05 -5.15 18.80
CA ASP A 220 25.68 -4.61 18.89
C ASP A 220 25.24 -3.33 18.13
N SER A 221 25.99 -2.79 17.17
CA SER A 221 25.43 -1.70 16.34
C SER A 221 25.99 -1.61 14.92
N ASP A 222 25.60 -2.57 14.07
CA ASP A 222 25.24 -2.36 12.65
C ASP A 222 25.13 -3.72 11.93
N GLN A 223 24.29 -4.61 12.47
CA GLN A 223 23.73 -5.78 11.76
C GLN A 223 22.83 -5.36 10.56
N GLY A 224 23.07 -4.21 9.96
CA GLY A 224 22.51 -3.76 8.70
C GLY A 224 23.14 -4.52 7.55
N GLY A 225 23.08 -5.86 7.57
CA GLY A 225 23.48 -6.69 6.44
C GLY A 225 22.79 -6.15 5.20
N CYS A 226 23.58 -5.60 4.27
CA CYS A 226 23.16 -4.73 3.18
C CYS A 226 21.79 -5.11 2.58
N ALA A 227 20.70 -4.55 3.11
CA ALA A 227 19.34 -4.87 2.65
C ALA A 227 19.16 -4.44 1.18
N ALA A 228 19.90 -3.41 0.78
CA ALA A 228 20.07 -2.99 -0.60
C ALA A 228 20.53 -4.13 -1.53
N ALA A 229 21.53 -4.92 -1.12
CA ALA A 229 22.04 -6.03 -1.92
C ALA A 229 20.94 -7.07 -2.21
N PHE A 230 20.18 -7.43 -1.18
CA PHE A 230 19.04 -8.34 -1.34
C PHE A 230 17.95 -7.73 -2.22
N LEU A 231 17.63 -6.45 -2.03
CA LEU A 231 16.60 -5.77 -2.81
C LEU A 231 16.95 -5.63 -4.28
N VAL A 232 18.22 -5.36 -4.61
CA VAL A 232 18.70 -5.27 -6.00
C VAL A 232 18.70 -6.65 -6.69
N TRP A 233 18.99 -7.72 -5.94
CA TRP A 233 18.85 -9.09 -6.47
C TRP A 233 17.38 -9.49 -6.66
N PHE A 234 16.52 -9.11 -5.71
CA PHE A 234 15.09 -9.42 -5.73
C PHE A 234 14.27 -8.47 -6.61
N SER A 235 14.86 -7.37 -7.08
CA SER A 235 14.16 -6.32 -7.84
C SER A 235 13.47 -6.80 -9.13
N PRO A 236 13.98 -7.79 -9.90
CA PRO A 236 13.26 -8.32 -11.06
C PRO A 236 11.95 -9.00 -10.68
N CYS A 237 11.92 -9.67 -9.52
CA CYS A 237 10.70 -10.26 -8.98
C CYS A 237 9.67 -9.18 -8.66
N ILE A 238 10.08 -8.14 -7.93
CA ILE A 238 9.21 -7.01 -7.59
C ILE A 238 8.70 -6.32 -8.85
N CYS A 239 9.59 -6.04 -9.81
CA CYS A 239 9.25 -5.41 -11.08
C CYS A 239 8.24 -6.27 -11.86
N GLY A 240 8.52 -7.56 -12.04
CA GLY A 240 7.64 -8.50 -12.73
C GLY A 240 6.26 -8.65 -12.06
N MET A 241 6.22 -8.80 -10.73
CA MET A 241 4.98 -8.87 -9.96
C MET A 241 4.18 -7.56 -10.04
N SER A 242 4.84 -6.40 -9.94
CA SER A 242 4.18 -5.10 -10.05
C SER A 242 3.56 -4.90 -11.44
N ALA A 243 4.28 -5.29 -12.51
CA ALA A 243 3.76 -5.28 -13.88
C ALA A 243 2.56 -6.22 -14.04
N VAL A 244 2.60 -7.43 -13.45
CA VAL A 244 1.45 -8.35 -13.45
C VAL A 244 0.25 -7.74 -12.72
N ILE A 245 0.45 -7.16 -11.54
CA ILE A 245 -0.62 -6.51 -10.76
C ILE A 245 -1.22 -5.35 -11.56
N PHE A 246 -0.38 -4.47 -12.11
CA PHE A 246 -0.86 -3.38 -12.97
C PHE A 246 -1.57 -3.89 -14.21
N GLY A 247 -1.10 -5.00 -14.80
CA GLY A 247 -1.77 -5.68 -15.90
C GLY A 247 -3.17 -6.16 -15.51
N VAL A 248 -3.31 -6.84 -14.36
CA VAL A 248 -4.62 -7.26 -13.85
C VAL A 248 -5.54 -6.07 -13.59
N VAL A 249 -5.03 -5.01 -12.93
CA VAL A 249 -5.83 -3.82 -12.63
C VAL A 249 -6.29 -3.13 -13.91
N THR A 250 -5.40 -2.93 -14.89
CA THR A 250 -5.74 -2.30 -16.17
C THR A 250 -6.69 -3.17 -17.00
N PHE A 251 -6.57 -4.51 -16.93
CA PHE A 251 -7.53 -5.44 -17.52
C PHE A 251 -8.92 -5.29 -16.90
N LEU A 252 -9.00 -5.21 -15.57
CA LEU A 252 -10.27 -4.99 -14.88
C LEU A 252 -10.89 -3.63 -15.25
N LEU A 253 -10.08 -2.58 -15.33
CA LEU A 253 -10.51 -1.26 -15.76
C LEU A 253 -10.97 -1.22 -17.22
N SER A 254 -10.37 -2.03 -18.11
CA SER A 254 -10.77 -2.08 -19.53
C SER A 254 -12.16 -2.70 -19.73
N GLN A 255 -12.58 -3.61 -18.84
CA GLN A 255 -13.86 -4.31 -18.87
C GLN A 255 -15.05 -3.46 -18.35
N GLN A 256 -14.84 -2.19 -18.00
CA GLN A 256 -15.89 -1.31 -17.50
C GLN A 256 -16.94 -1.02 -18.57
N LYS A 257 -18.08 -1.73 -18.50
CA LYS A 257 -19.26 -1.46 -19.35
C LYS A 257 -20.44 -0.88 -18.56
N SER A 258 -20.37 -0.85 -17.23
CA SER A 258 -21.46 -0.37 -16.37
C SER A 258 -20.96 0.36 -15.11
N VAL A 259 -21.71 1.38 -14.69
CA VAL A 259 -21.43 2.31 -13.57
C VAL A 259 -21.35 1.61 -12.18
N GLY A 260 -21.66 0.30 -12.11
CA GLY A 260 -21.53 -0.52 -10.90
C GLY A 260 -20.22 -1.32 -10.79
N GLN A 261 -19.49 -1.53 -11.89
CA GLN A 261 -18.27 -2.35 -11.88
C GLN A 261 -17.06 -1.61 -11.29
N GLU A 262 -16.99 -0.28 -11.44
CA GLU A 262 -15.92 0.56 -10.86
C GLU A 262 -15.76 0.37 -9.35
N ALA A 263 -16.87 0.37 -8.61
CA ALA A 263 -16.87 0.19 -7.17
C ALA A 263 -16.37 -1.22 -6.76
N LYS A 264 -16.68 -2.24 -7.58
CA LYS A 264 -16.20 -3.62 -7.33
C LYS A 264 -14.70 -3.74 -7.56
N ILE A 265 -14.19 -3.12 -8.62
CA ILE A 265 -12.75 -3.10 -8.92
C ILE A 265 -12.00 -2.33 -7.84
N PHE A 266 -12.52 -1.16 -7.45
CA PHE A 266 -11.96 -0.40 -6.32
C PHE A 266 -11.92 -1.23 -5.04
N ALA A 267 -13.03 -1.86 -4.66
CA ALA A 267 -13.09 -2.70 -3.47
C ALA A 267 -12.11 -3.88 -3.56
N PHE A 268 -11.99 -4.51 -4.73
CA PHE A 268 -11.05 -5.60 -4.96
C PHE A 268 -9.59 -5.15 -4.79
N VAL A 269 -9.19 -4.04 -5.42
CA VAL A 269 -7.82 -3.51 -5.30
C VAL A 269 -7.54 -3.02 -3.88
N ALA A 270 -8.52 -2.39 -3.23
CA ALA A 270 -8.41 -1.97 -1.83
C ALA A 270 -8.21 -3.18 -0.89
N VAL A 271 -8.99 -4.26 -1.07
CA VAL A 271 -8.82 -5.51 -0.31
C VAL A 271 -7.45 -6.12 -0.56
N LEU A 272 -6.96 -6.14 -1.80
CA LEU A 272 -5.62 -6.63 -2.13
C LEU A 272 -4.55 -5.80 -1.42
N LEU A 273 -4.62 -4.47 -1.47
CA LEU A 273 -3.65 -3.61 -0.79
C LEU A 273 -3.73 -3.71 0.74
N LEU A 274 -4.92 -3.83 1.32
CA LEU A 274 -5.09 -4.08 2.75
C LEU A 274 -4.55 -5.45 3.15
N SER A 275 -4.68 -6.46 2.29
CA SER A 275 -4.07 -7.77 2.52
C SER A 275 -2.54 -7.70 2.46
N ALA A 276 -1.97 -6.88 1.57
CA ALA A 276 -0.53 -6.62 1.53
C ALA A 276 -0.04 -5.87 2.79
N LEU A 277 -0.81 -4.89 3.26
CA LEU A 277 -0.56 -4.19 4.52
C LEU A 277 -0.60 -5.16 5.72
N TRP A 278 -1.54 -6.11 5.71
CA TRP A 278 -1.63 -7.17 6.72
C TRP A 278 -0.42 -8.12 6.68
N ILE A 279 0.01 -8.55 5.50
CA ILE A 279 1.22 -9.36 5.32
C ILE A 279 2.46 -8.60 5.81
N MET A 280 2.52 -7.30 5.57
CA MET A 280 3.60 -6.45 6.08
C MET A 280 3.59 -6.37 7.61
N ALA A 281 2.44 -6.06 8.22
CA ALA A 281 2.30 -6.01 9.68
C ALA A 281 2.66 -7.37 10.33
N SER A 282 2.41 -8.45 9.60
CA SER A 282 2.80 -9.81 9.97
C SER A 282 4.32 -10.00 9.95
N ILE A 283 5.02 -9.54 8.90
CA ILE A 283 6.49 -9.61 8.76
C ILE A 283 7.19 -8.67 9.74
N ALA A 284 6.56 -7.54 10.07
CA ALA A 284 7.09 -6.54 11.00
C ALA A 284 7.50 -7.12 12.37
N GLY A 285 6.68 -8.05 12.87
CA GLY A 285 6.94 -8.75 14.13
C GLY A 285 8.20 -9.60 14.13
N ALA A 286 8.76 -9.93 12.96
CA ALA A 286 9.97 -10.74 12.81
C ALA A 286 11.26 -9.93 12.67
N GLY A 287 11.18 -8.60 12.76
CA GLY A 287 12.37 -7.73 12.80
C GLY A 287 13.13 -7.60 11.48
N MET A 288 12.62 -8.13 10.37
CA MET A 288 13.28 -8.05 9.08
C MET A 288 12.99 -6.68 8.43
N GLY A 289 14.03 -5.96 7.98
CA GLY A 289 13.91 -4.68 7.25
C GLY A 289 13.04 -4.76 5.99
N LEU A 290 12.77 -5.97 5.48
CA LEU A 290 11.85 -6.24 4.37
C LEU A 290 10.41 -5.71 4.62
N GLN A 291 10.00 -5.59 5.88
CA GLN A 291 8.70 -5.02 6.24
C GLN A 291 8.49 -3.61 5.65
N ASN A 292 9.55 -2.78 5.63
CA ASN A 292 9.47 -1.38 5.22
C ASN A 292 9.14 -1.28 3.73
N VAL A 293 9.74 -2.15 2.91
CA VAL A 293 9.51 -2.21 1.47
C VAL A 293 8.03 -2.48 1.18
N VAL A 294 7.46 -3.52 1.81
CA VAL A 294 6.04 -3.88 1.62
C VAL A 294 5.13 -2.79 2.19
N ALA A 295 5.54 -2.13 3.28
CA ALA A 295 4.78 -1.06 3.92
C ALA A 295 4.65 0.14 3.01
N VAL A 296 5.78 0.65 2.54
CA VAL A 296 5.84 1.82 1.67
C VAL A 296 5.10 1.52 0.36
N PHE A 297 5.31 0.34 -0.24
CA PHE A 297 4.60 -0.03 -1.46
C PHE A 297 3.07 -0.10 -1.26
N SER A 298 2.60 -0.73 -0.18
CA SER A 298 1.16 -0.85 0.10
C SER A 298 0.52 0.52 0.38
N LEU A 299 1.22 1.38 1.13
CA LEU A 299 0.76 2.72 1.46
C LEU A 299 0.71 3.62 0.22
N VAL A 300 1.77 3.60 -0.59
CA VAL A 300 1.83 4.34 -1.86
C VAL A 300 0.75 3.83 -2.82
N GLY A 301 0.56 2.52 -2.91
CA GLY A 301 -0.51 1.90 -3.70
C GLY A 301 -1.90 2.35 -3.24
N LEU A 302 -2.14 2.44 -1.93
CA LEU A 302 -3.40 2.96 -1.38
C LEU A 302 -3.60 4.44 -1.72
N ILE A 303 -2.58 5.28 -1.55
CA ILE A 303 -2.67 6.71 -1.89
C ILE A 303 -2.98 6.88 -3.37
N LEU A 304 -2.29 6.15 -4.26
CA LEU A 304 -2.56 6.19 -5.69
C LEU A 304 -3.98 5.72 -6.02
N LEU A 305 -4.42 4.62 -5.42
CA LEU A 305 -5.77 4.11 -5.61
C LEU A 305 -6.81 5.15 -5.20
N PHE A 306 -6.70 5.71 -4.00
CA PHE A 306 -7.61 6.76 -3.51
C PHE A 306 -7.55 8.02 -4.37
N GLY A 307 -6.37 8.43 -4.82
CA GLY A 307 -6.19 9.57 -5.71
C GLY A 307 -6.85 9.37 -7.08
N ILE A 308 -6.64 8.21 -7.70
CA ILE A 308 -7.24 7.86 -9.00
C ILE A 308 -8.76 7.78 -8.86
N VAL A 309 -9.26 7.11 -7.83
CA VAL A 309 -10.70 6.90 -7.62
C VAL A 309 -11.40 8.20 -7.24
N GLY A 310 -10.81 8.97 -6.33
CA GLY A 310 -11.32 10.28 -5.94
C GLY A 310 -11.31 11.29 -7.10
N GLY A 311 -10.29 11.23 -7.96
CA GLY A 311 -10.19 12.07 -9.15
C GLY A 311 -11.11 11.67 -10.30
N THR A 312 -11.45 10.38 -10.43
CA THR A 312 -12.31 9.88 -11.52
C THR A 312 -13.80 9.90 -11.16
N LEU A 313 -14.16 9.49 -9.95
CA LEU A 313 -15.56 9.43 -9.49
C LEU A 313 -16.05 10.72 -8.84
N GLY A 314 -15.12 11.55 -8.36
CA GLY A 314 -15.42 12.63 -7.43
C GLY A 314 -15.56 12.13 -5.99
N TRP A 315 -15.06 12.93 -5.05
CA TRP A 315 -15.02 12.59 -3.62
C TRP A 315 -16.42 12.39 -3.01
N ASP A 316 -17.42 13.11 -3.51
CA ASP A 316 -18.80 13.03 -2.99
C ASP A 316 -19.46 11.69 -3.34
N GLN A 317 -19.33 11.24 -4.60
CA GLN A 317 -19.85 9.94 -5.02
C GLN A 317 -19.13 8.80 -4.30
N LEU A 318 -17.82 8.93 -4.08
CA LEU A 318 -17.06 7.96 -3.31
C LEU A 318 -17.57 7.90 -1.85
N LYS A 319 -17.84 9.05 -1.23
CA LYS A 319 -18.37 9.13 0.14
C LYS A 319 -19.77 8.50 0.23
N GLU A 320 -20.65 8.76 -0.72
CA GLU A 320 -21.99 8.16 -0.77
C GLU A 320 -21.92 6.63 -0.97
N LYS A 321 -21.11 6.17 -1.93
CA LYS A 321 -20.89 4.73 -2.17
C LYS A 321 -20.24 4.05 -0.95
N LEU A 322 -19.29 4.70 -0.29
CA LEU A 322 -18.68 4.20 0.95
C LEU A 322 -19.71 4.07 2.07
N LYS A 323 -20.56 5.10 2.27
CA LYS A 323 -21.64 5.06 3.27
C LYS A 323 -22.66 3.94 3.01
N SER A 324 -22.86 3.55 1.76
CA SER A 324 -23.76 2.44 1.40
C SER A 324 -23.29 1.08 1.91
N PHE A 325 -22.00 0.91 2.25
CA PHE A 325 -21.52 -0.36 2.77
C PHE A 325 -21.99 -0.57 4.21
N PRO A 326 -22.63 -1.71 4.53
CA PRO A 326 -23.19 -1.96 5.86
C PRO A 326 -22.13 -1.97 6.97
N LEU A 327 -20.86 -2.24 6.62
CA LEU A 327 -19.72 -2.13 7.52
C LEU A 327 -19.45 -0.67 7.94
N LEU A 328 -19.50 0.27 6.99
CA LEU A 328 -19.26 1.70 7.22
C LEU A 328 -20.43 2.37 7.92
N SER A 329 -21.67 1.97 7.65
CA SER A 329 -22.83 2.44 8.41
C SER A 329 -22.73 2.09 9.90
N LYS A 330 -22.09 0.96 10.25
CA LYS A 330 -21.79 0.59 11.64
C LYS A 330 -20.56 1.30 12.18
N MET A 331 -19.71 1.86 11.32
CA MET A 331 -18.58 2.67 11.77
C MET A 331 -19.04 4.01 12.35
N ASP A 332 -20.19 4.55 11.96
CA ASP A 332 -20.70 5.78 12.60
C ASP A 332 -21.00 5.53 14.11
N ASP A 333 -21.56 4.36 14.45
CA ASP A 333 -21.76 3.97 15.86
C ASP A 333 -20.44 3.69 16.59
N ILE A 334 -19.45 3.14 15.88
CA ILE A 334 -18.14 2.78 16.44
C ILE A 334 -17.22 4.00 16.60
N THR A 335 -17.27 4.95 15.68
CA THR A 335 -16.48 6.20 15.72
C THR A 335 -16.92 7.13 16.85
N GLY A 336 -18.19 7.04 17.26
CA GLY A 336 -18.68 7.69 18.48
C GLY A 336 -18.05 7.12 19.77
N SER A 337 -17.55 5.89 19.74
CA SER A 337 -16.97 5.21 20.90
C SER A 337 -15.67 5.86 21.36
N ASP A 338 -15.55 6.08 22.67
CA ASP A 338 -14.33 6.57 23.28
C ASP A 338 -13.12 5.67 23.03
N TRP A 339 -13.31 4.37 22.76
CA TRP A 339 -12.21 3.46 22.41
C TRP A 339 -11.56 3.84 21.08
N VAL A 340 -12.36 4.26 20.10
CA VAL A 340 -11.85 4.71 18.79
C VAL A 340 -11.20 6.08 18.91
N LYS A 341 -11.81 6.98 19.68
CA LYS A 341 -11.19 8.29 20.00
C LYS A 341 -9.86 8.11 20.73
N ALA A 342 -9.78 7.16 21.67
CA ALA A 342 -8.54 6.82 22.37
C ALA A 342 -7.48 6.23 21.42
N ALA A 343 -7.86 5.30 20.54
CA ALA A 343 -6.95 4.78 19.53
C ALA A 343 -6.43 5.91 18.61
N PHE A 344 -7.31 6.80 18.15
CA PHE A 344 -6.94 7.97 17.35
C PHE A 344 -5.97 8.90 18.10
N VAL A 345 -6.21 9.19 19.39
CA VAL A 345 -5.29 10.00 20.19
C VAL A 345 -3.94 9.30 20.34
N LEU A 346 -3.92 7.99 20.56
CA LEU A 346 -2.67 7.23 20.70
C LEU A 346 -1.83 7.24 19.41
N THR A 347 -2.46 7.08 18.24
CA THR A 347 -1.74 6.90 16.97
C THR A 347 -1.57 8.20 16.16
N CYS A 348 -2.49 9.14 16.28
CA CYS A 348 -2.61 10.26 15.35
C CYS A 348 -2.41 11.64 15.99
N ILE A 349 -2.08 11.74 17.28
CA ILE A 349 -1.91 13.05 17.93
C ILE A 349 -0.79 13.88 17.31
N LEU A 350 0.36 13.28 16.99
CA LEU A 350 1.50 13.98 16.37
C LEU A 350 1.16 14.52 14.97
N PRO A 351 0.66 13.72 14.01
CA PRO A 351 0.28 14.26 12.71
C PRO A 351 -0.89 15.26 12.83
N PHE A 352 -1.81 15.07 13.77
CA PHE A 352 -2.90 16.02 14.01
C PHE A 352 -2.38 17.38 14.52
N LEU A 353 -1.42 17.39 15.45
CA LEU A 353 -0.77 18.63 15.91
C LEU A 353 -0.06 19.35 14.75
N GLY A 354 0.65 18.61 13.90
CA GLY A 354 1.24 19.16 12.68
C GLY A 354 0.20 19.80 11.76
N TYR A 355 -0.94 19.12 11.58
CA TYR A 355 -2.07 19.65 10.81
C TYR A 355 -2.68 20.93 11.41
N LEU A 356 -2.81 21.02 12.75
CA LEU A 356 -3.26 22.24 13.42
C LEU A 356 -2.30 23.43 13.19
N VAL A 357 -1.00 23.19 13.30
CA VAL A 357 0.03 24.21 13.04
C VAL A 357 -0.03 24.67 11.58
N LEU A 358 -0.12 23.74 10.63
CA LEU A 358 -0.26 24.07 9.21
C LEU A 358 -1.54 24.87 8.92
N SER A 359 -2.65 24.54 9.58
CA SER A 359 -3.90 25.30 9.44
C SER A 359 -3.78 26.70 10.03
N PHE A 360 -3.09 26.87 11.17
CA PHE A 360 -2.86 28.18 11.76
C PHE A 360 -2.00 29.06 10.84
N ILE A 361 -0.89 28.52 10.32
CA ILE A 361 -0.01 29.24 9.38
C ILE A 361 -0.78 29.62 8.11
N LYS A 362 -1.55 28.68 7.54
CA LYS A 362 -2.38 28.95 6.36
C LYS A 362 -3.36 30.10 6.61
N LYS A 363 -4.00 30.14 7.79
CA LYS A 363 -4.93 31.21 8.17
C LYS A 363 -4.22 32.56 8.31
N VAL A 364 -3.07 32.61 8.97
CA VAL A 364 -2.26 33.84 9.13
C VAL A 364 -1.87 34.39 7.76
N ILE A 365 -1.38 33.54 6.86
CA ILE A 365 -1.05 33.92 5.49
C ILE A 365 -2.30 34.45 4.76
N GLY A 366 -3.44 33.76 4.86
CA GLY A 366 -4.71 34.20 4.26
C GLY A 366 -5.16 35.59 4.72
N ILE A 367 -4.99 35.92 6.01
CA ILE A 367 -5.29 37.25 6.57
C ILE A 367 -4.32 38.31 6.03
N VAL A 368 -3.02 38.02 6.01
CA VAL A 368 -1.99 38.95 5.48
C VAL A 368 -2.25 39.28 4.02
N PHE A 369 -2.67 38.29 3.22
CA PHE A 369 -3.02 38.48 1.81
C PHE A 369 -4.47 38.96 1.58
N ARG A 370 -5.21 39.35 2.64
CA ARG A 370 -6.61 39.81 2.60
C ARG A 370 -7.57 38.86 1.86
N ARG A 371 -7.33 37.55 1.92
CA ARG A 371 -8.18 36.53 1.30
C ARG A 371 -9.30 36.02 2.22
N GLU A 372 -9.13 36.16 3.53
CA GLU A 372 -10.06 35.60 4.51
C GLU A 372 -10.39 36.58 5.64
N ASP A 373 -11.61 36.49 6.16
CA ASP A 373 -12.08 37.26 7.31
C ASP A 373 -11.41 36.79 8.63
N SER A 374 -11.24 37.73 9.57
CA SER A 374 -10.46 37.59 10.81
C SER A 374 -11.13 36.79 11.94
N LYS A 375 -12.26 36.12 11.69
CA LYS A 375 -12.96 35.38 12.75
C LYS A 375 -12.30 34.02 12.99
N GLY A 376 -11.53 33.91 14.07
CA GLY A 376 -10.92 32.65 14.55
C GLY A 376 -9.43 32.49 14.22
N TRP A 377 -8.77 31.54 14.89
CA TRP A 377 -7.33 31.28 14.75
C TRP A 377 -7.01 30.18 13.73
N PHE A 378 -7.97 29.32 13.43
CA PHE A 378 -7.82 28.19 12.50
C PHE A 378 -8.68 28.38 11.25
N THR A 379 -8.47 27.51 10.26
CA THR A 379 -9.41 27.39 9.12
C THR A 379 -10.75 26.87 9.62
N GLU A 380 -11.85 27.18 8.92
CA GLU A 380 -13.21 26.82 9.34
C GLU A 380 -13.36 25.31 9.61
N SER A 381 -12.81 24.48 8.73
CA SER A 381 -12.83 23.03 8.87
C SER A 381 -12.10 22.53 10.11
N VAL A 382 -10.94 23.12 10.43
CA VAL A 382 -10.17 22.74 11.62
C VAL A 382 -10.83 23.25 12.89
N GLN A 383 -11.39 24.47 12.86
CA GLN A 383 -12.12 25.01 13.99
C GLN A 383 -13.34 24.14 14.33
N GLU A 384 -14.05 23.63 13.33
CA GLU A 384 -15.15 22.68 13.54
C GLU A 384 -14.66 21.38 14.20
N GLN A 385 -13.56 20.80 13.71
CA GLN A 385 -12.97 19.59 14.29
C GLN A 385 -12.50 19.81 15.75
N VAL A 386 -11.86 20.94 16.04
CA VAL A 386 -11.42 21.30 17.39
C VAL A 386 -12.62 21.50 18.32
N ASN A 387 -13.66 22.19 17.86
CA ASN A 387 -14.90 22.37 18.63
C ASN A 387 -15.57 21.02 18.91
N GLN A 388 -15.58 20.10 17.94
CA GLN A 388 -16.08 18.74 18.16
C GLN A 388 -15.24 17.99 19.21
N MET A 389 -13.91 18.09 19.14
CA MET A 389 -13.01 17.46 20.13
C MET A 389 -13.18 18.03 21.54
N GLN A 390 -13.53 19.30 21.70
CA GLN A 390 -13.81 19.88 23.02
C GLN A 390 -15.03 19.25 23.70
N THR A 391 -15.98 18.70 22.94
CA THR A 391 -17.15 18.01 23.50
C THR A 391 -16.85 16.59 23.98
N TRP A 392 -15.63 16.08 23.75
CA TRP A 392 -15.27 14.72 24.11
C TRP A 392 -15.06 14.55 25.61
N ASN A 393 -15.40 13.38 26.13
CA ASN A 393 -15.10 13.01 27.52
C ASN A 393 -13.61 12.63 27.67
N TRP A 394 -12.75 13.66 27.75
CA TRP A 394 -11.30 13.51 27.82
C TRP A 394 -10.83 12.62 28.99
N ALA A 395 -11.53 12.65 30.13
CA ALA A 395 -11.18 11.78 31.26
C ALA A 395 -11.32 10.29 30.89
N SER A 396 -12.41 9.92 30.21
CA SER A 396 -12.62 8.54 29.77
C SER A 396 -11.66 8.14 28.66
N ILE A 397 -11.39 9.05 27.71
CA ILE A 397 -10.47 8.80 26.60
C ILE A 397 -9.05 8.60 27.10
N SER A 398 -8.52 9.49 27.94
CA SER A 398 -7.16 9.38 28.48
C SER A 398 -6.96 8.08 29.28
N MET A 399 -7.95 7.67 30.08
CA MET A 399 -7.89 6.39 30.79
C MET A 399 -7.84 5.20 29.81
N LYS A 400 -8.64 5.22 28.72
CA LYS A 400 -8.61 4.19 27.68
C LYS A 400 -7.30 4.20 26.89
N VAL A 401 -6.71 5.36 26.63
CA VAL A 401 -5.38 5.49 26.00
C VAL A 401 -4.33 4.77 26.84
N MET A 402 -4.32 4.97 28.17
CA MET A 402 -3.39 4.28 29.07
C MET A 402 -3.55 2.75 29.00
N TRP A 403 -4.80 2.26 29.01
CA TRP A 403 -5.06 0.82 28.88
C TRP A 403 -4.61 0.27 27.53
N LEU A 404 -4.91 0.97 26.43
CA LEU A 404 -4.45 0.58 25.10
C LEU A 404 -2.92 0.57 25.00
N ALA A 405 -2.25 1.58 25.56
CA ALA A 405 -0.79 1.65 25.59
C ALA A 405 -0.18 0.49 26.41
N MET A 406 -0.73 0.18 27.58
CA MET A 406 -0.27 -0.96 28.39
C MET A 406 -0.46 -2.30 27.67
N ILE A 407 -1.62 -2.50 27.01
CA ILE A 407 -1.88 -3.70 26.21
C ILE A 407 -0.92 -3.76 25.02
N PHE A 408 -0.73 -2.65 24.32
CA PHE A 408 0.16 -2.55 23.17
C PHE A 408 1.60 -2.91 23.57
N ILE A 409 2.15 -2.29 24.63
CA ILE A 409 3.47 -2.61 25.16
C ILE A 409 3.55 -4.08 25.59
N GLY A 410 2.53 -4.57 26.31
CA GLY A 410 2.50 -5.96 26.78
C GLY A 410 2.49 -6.98 25.63
N VAL A 411 1.77 -6.71 24.55
CA VAL A 411 1.69 -7.60 23.38
C VAL A 411 2.93 -7.44 22.50
N GLU A 412 3.33 -6.23 22.16
CA GLU A 412 4.44 -5.98 21.23
C GLU A 412 5.79 -6.35 21.85
N VAL A 413 6.09 -5.85 23.05
CA VAL A 413 7.35 -6.11 23.75
C VAL A 413 7.29 -7.49 24.40
N GLY A 414 6.22 -7.75 25.16
CA GLY A 414 6.12 -8.98 25.95
C GLY A 414 5.92 -10.24 25.10
N VAL A 415 5.07 -10.20 24.08
CA VAL A 415 4.83 -11.38 23.23
C VAL A 415 5.68 -11.33 21.98
N GLY A 416 5.71 -10.20 21.25
CA GLY A 416 6.45 -10.08 19.99
C GLY A 416 7.95 -10.29 20.16
N LYS A 417 8.62 -9.43 20.92
CA LYS A 417 10.09 -9.48 21.08
C LYS A 417 10.56 -10.72 21.85
N LEU A 418 9.84 -11.12 22.89
CA LEU A 418 10.19 -12.34 23.63
C LEU A 418 10.06 -13.59 22.76
N THR A 419 9.01 -13.67 21.92
CA THR A 419 8.84 -14.77 20.96
C THR A 419 10.00 -14.84 19.98
N THR A 420 10.43 -13.70 19.42
CA THR A 420 11.56 -13.69 18.48
C THR A 420 12.87 -14.09 19.17
N LEU A 421 13.13 -13.61 20.39
CA LEU A 421 14.32 -14.01 21.16
C LEU A 421 14.31 -15.49 21.49
N PHE A 422 13.17 -16.01 21.94
CA PHE A 422 12.99 -17.43 22.24
C PHE A 422 13.20 -18.31 21.00
N LEU A 423 12.65 -17.90 19.85
CA LEU A 423 12.81 -18.64 18.60
C LEU A 423 14.23 -18.59 18.04
N SER A 424 14.94 -17.47 18.24
CA SER A 424 16.37 -17.37 17.91
C SER A 424 17.19 -18.33 18.77
N TRP A 425 17.01 -18.28 20.10
CA TRP A 425 17.66 -19.20 21.03
C TRP A 425 17.35 -20.67 20.71
N LEU A 426 16.09 -20.97 20.35
CA LEU A 426 15.68 -22.32 19.94
C LEU A 426 16.43 -22.76 18.68
N GLY A 427 16.70 -21.87 17.73
CA GLY A 427 17.50 -22.16 16.54
C GLY A 427 18.88 -22.70 16.90
N ASP A 428 19.61 -21.99 17.75
CA ASP A 428 20.97 -22.37 18.20
C ASP A 428 20.99 -23.74 18.90
N GLN A 429 19.93 -24.06 19.66
CA GLN A 429 19.81 -25.35 20.33
C GLN A 429 19.46 -26.50 19.36
N LEU A 430 18.86 -26.19 18.20
CA LEU A 430 18.44 -27.18 17.22
C LEU A 430 19.53 -27.50 16.18
N GLU A 431 20.50 -26.60 15.97
CA GLU A 431 21.62 -26.77 15.04
C GLU A 431 22.38 -28.12 15.18
N PRO A 432 22.75 -28.61 16.38
CA PRO A 432 23.49 -29.86 16.51
C PRO A 432 22.62 -31.13 16.36
N LEU A 433 21.30 -31.00 16.19
CA LEU A 433 20.39 -32.13 16.21
C LEU A 433 20.07 -32.65 14.81
N SER A 434 19.80 -33.96 14.71
CA SER A 434 19.36 -34.55 13.44
C SER A 434 18.02 -33.96 12.97
N LEU A 435 17.85 -33.83 11.65
CA LEU A 435 16.67 -33.23 11.03
C LEU A 435 15.33 -33.76 11.57
N GLY A 436 15.22 -35.07 11.79
CA GLY A 436 13.99 -35.67 12.31
C GLY A 436 13.60 -35.17 13.72
N VAL A 437 14.60 -34.95 14.58
CA VAL A 437 14.40 -34.42 15.94
C VAL A 437 14.00 -32.94 15.87
N VAL A 438 14.66 -32.16 14.99
CA VAL A 438 14.34 -30.75 14.74
C VAL A 438 12.87 -30.58 14.33
N ILE A 439 12.39 -31.40 13.39
CA ILE A 439 10.99 -31.37 12.92
C ILE A 439 10.03 -31.65 14.09
N VAL A 440 10.29 -32.67 14.91
CA VAL A 440 9.42 -33.04 16.02
C VAL A 440 9.35 -31.92 17.07
N ILE A 441 10.49 -31.38 17.49
CA ILE A 441 10.55 -30.28 18.46
C ILE A 441 9.81 -29.06 17.91
N PHE A 442 10.08 -28.70 16.64
CA PHE A 442 9.46 -27.56 16.00
C PHE A 442 7.93 -27.70 15.89
N VAL A 443 7.41 -28.90 15.59
CA VAL A 443 5.97 -29.17 15.57
C VAL A 443 5.33 -28.94 16.93
N PHE A 444 5.95 -29.41 18.03
CA PHE A 444 5.41 -29.21 19.38
C PHE A 444 5.44 -27.74 19.82
N VAL A 445 6.56 -27.04 19.59
CA VAL A 445 6.70 -25.63 19.93
C VAL A 445 5.73 -24.79 19.11
N GLY A 446 5.73 -24.97 17.78
CA GLY A 446 4.84 -24.24 16.88
C GLY A 446 3.37 -24.45 17.19
N LEU A 447 2.96 -25.69 17.50
CA LEU A 447 1.59 -25.99 17.92
C LEU A 447 1.21 -25.26 19.20
N THR A 448 2.10 -25.28 20.21
CA THR A 448 1.87 -24.59 21.48
C THR A 448 1.73 -23.09 21.27
N MET A 449 2.60 -22.49 20.45
CA MET A 449 2.53 -21.07 20.09
C MET A 449 1.23 -20.72 19.35
N PHE A 450 0.77 -21.53 18.40
CA PHE A 450 -0.51 -21.28 17.73
C PHE A 450 -1.72 -21.44 18.64
N LEU A 451 -1.65 -22.29 19.67
CA LEU A 451 -2.72 -22.45 20.65
C LEU A 451 -2.84 -21.23 21.58
N LEU A 452 -1.78 -20.43 21.73
CA LEU A 452 -1.78 -19.20 22.53
C LEU A 452 -2.31 -18.01 21.71
N PRO A 453 -3.51 -17.47 22.02
CA PRO A 453 -4.12 -16.40 21.23
C PRO A 453 -3.26 -15.14 21.02
N PRO A 454 -2.44 -14.69 22.00
CA PRO A 454 -1.60 -13.50 21.82
C PRO A 454 -0.42 -13.69 20.87
N VAL A 455 0.00 -14.93 20.60
CA VAL A 455 1.25 -15.18 19.86
C VAL A 455 1.00 -14.99 18.37
N PRO A 456 1.71 -14.06 17.70
CA PRO A 456 1.60 -13.91 16.26
C PRO A 456 2.13 -15.18 15.59
N GLY A 457 1.37 -15.70 14.63
CA GLY A 457 1.75 -16.92 13.91
C GLY A 457 2.97 -16.78 13.01
N VAL A 458 3.34 -15.55 12.67
CA VAL A 458 4.28 -15.25 11.60
C VAL A 458 5.73 -15.52 11.99
N PRO A 459 6.21 -15.13 13.20
CA PRO A 459 7.50 -15.59 13.70
C PRO A 459 7.67 -17.10 13.63
N VAL A 460 6.63 -17.89 13.94
CA VAL A 460 6.70 -19.35 13.85
C VAL A 460 7.00 -19.79 12.42
N TYR A 461 6.27 -19.29 11.42
CA TYR A 461 6.53 -19.66 10.02
C TYR A 461 7.90 -19.23 9.51
N LEU A 462 8.36 -18.03 9.90
CA LEU A 462 9.66 -17.53 9.49
C LEU A 462 10.79 -18.33 10.13
N THR A 463 10.71 -18.61 11.43
CA THR A 463 11.67 -19.48 12.12
C THR A 463 11.65 -20.89 11.53
N GLY A 464 10.48 -21.44 11.20
CA GLY A 464 10.40 -22.72 10.49
C GLY A 464 11.09 -22.67 9.15
N GLY A 465 10.89 -21.59 8.39
CA GLY A 465 11.53 -21.35 7.11
C GLY A 465 13.04 -21.14 7.20
N ILE A 466 13.59 -20.78 8.35
CA ILE A 466 15.04 -20.61 8.58
C ILE A 466 15.64 -21.89 9.14
N VAL A 467 15.19 -22.32 10.33
CA VAL A 467 15.77 -23.44 11.08
C VAL A 467 15.59 -24.76 10.35
N MET A 468 14.38 -25.03 9.82
CA MET A 468 14.14 -26.32 9.16
C MET A 468 14.78 -26.41 7.78
N THR A 469 14.94 -25.29 7.09
CA THR A 469 15.56 -25.29 5.75
C THR A 469 17.06 -25.44 5.87
N GLN A 470 17.70 -24.74 6.81
CA GLN A 470 19.12 -24.92 7.15
C GLN A 470 19.42 -26.35 7.59
N ALA A 471 18.64 -26.91 8.53
CA ALA A 471 18.82 -28.30 8.96
C ALA A 471 18.59 -29.33 7.84
N ALA A 472 17.80 -28.97 6.82
CA ALA A 472 17.54 -29.84 5.67
C ALA A 472 18.57 -29.67 4.55
N GLU A 473 19.25 -28.52 4.49
CA GLU A 473 20.15 -28.13 3.40
C GLU A 473 21.26 -29.16 3.20
N ASP A 474 21.91 -29.60 4.29
CA ASP A 474 22.97 -30.61 4.27
C ASP A 474 22.50 -31.97 3.73
N SER A 475 21.21 -32.28 3.85
CA SER A 475 20.66 -33.62 3.55
C SER A 475 19.96 -33.72 2.19
N MET A 476 19.19 -32.69 1.81
CA MET A 476 18.33 -32.70 0.63
C MET A 476 18.45 -31.43 -0.22
N GLY A 477 19.30 -30.48 0.18
CA GLY A 477 19.44 -29.18 -0.47
C GLY A 477 18.34 -28.18 -0.08
N PHE A 478 18.59 -26.92 -0.45
CA PHE A 478 17.75 -25.79 -0.05
C PHE A 478 16.29 -25.90 -0.51
N PHE A 479 16.03 -26.20 -1.80
CA PHE A 479 14.67 -26.20 -2.33
C PHE A 479 13.77 -27.31 -1.73
N PRO A 480 14.20 -28.58 -1.66
CA PRO A 480 13.40 -29.60 -0.97
C PRO A 480 13.20 -29.29 0.52
N GLY A 481 14.21 -28.72 1.17
CA GLY A 481 14.11 -28.21 2.55
C GLY A 481 13.04 -27.13 2.70
N LEU A 482 12.98 -26.17 1.78
CA LEU A 482 11.97 -25.11 1.73
C LEU A 482 10.56 -25.66 1.56
N PHE A 483 10.36 -26.61 0.64
CA PHE A 483 9.07 -27.27 0.45
C PHE A 483 8.65 -28.04 1.70
N MET A 484 9.57 -28.82 2.28
CA MET A 484 9.30 -29.58 3.50
C MET A 484 8.92 -28.66 4.67
N SER A 485 9.68 -27.58 4.89
CA SER A 485 9.38 -26.57 5.92
C SER A 485 7.99 -25.96 5.72
N SER A 486 7.64 -25.62 4.47
CA SER A 486 6.32 -25.10 4.12
C SER A 486 5.19 -26.10 4.44
N PHE A 487 5.38 -27.38 4.11
CA PHE A 487 4.42 -28.44 4.43
C PHE A 487 4.27 -28.67 5.93
N VAL A 488 5.37 -28.68 6.68
CA VAL A 488 5.33 -28.83 8.14
C VAL A 488 4.62 -27.64 8.80
N CYS A 489 4.96 -26.41 8.40
CA CYS A 489 4.28 -25.20 8.87
C CYS A 489 2.77 -25.22 8.59
N LEU A 490 2.38 -25.63 7.38
CA LEU A 490 0.97 -25.81 7.02
C LEU A 490 0.29 -26.87 7.89
N GLY A 491 0.96 -28.01 8.09
CA GLY A 491 0.47 -29.11 8.94
C GLY A 491 0.24 -28.67 10.39
N ILE A 492 1.20 -27.97 10.99
CA ILE A 492 1.09 -27.40 12.34
C ILE A 492 -0.11 -26.46 12.42
N LYS A 493 -0.28 -25.57 11.43
CA LYS A 493 -1.40 -24.62 11.42
C LYS A 493 -2.75 -25.32 11.34
N LEU A 494 -2.89 -26.30 10.44
CA LEU A 494 -4.12 -27.08 10.32
C LEU A 494 -4.40 -27.86 11.61
N MET A 495 -3.39 -28.45 12.23
CA MET A 495 -3.54 -29.17 13.51
C MET A 495 -3.96 -28.23 14.64
N ALA A 496 -3.37 -27.02 14.71
CA ALA A 496 -3.78 -26.00 15.66
C ALA A 496 -5.24 -25.57 15.46
N ILE A 497 -5.69 -25.37 14.21
CA ILE A 497 -7.09 -25.03 13.91
C ILE A 497 -8.02 -26.15 14.37
N VAL A 498 -7.69 -27.42 14.08
CA VAL A 498 -8.50 -28.57 14.53
C VAL A 498 -8.58 -28.59 16.05
N MET A 499 -7.47 -28.44 16.77
CA MET A 499 -7.45 -28.41 18.24
C MET A 499 -8.24 -27.22 18.81
N GLN A 500 -8.08 -26.02 18.24
CA GLN A 500 -8.82 -24.84 18.67
C GLN A 500 -10.32 -24.98 18.43
N GLN A 501 -10.74 -25.55 17.29
CA GLN A 501 -12.17 -25.70 16.98
C GLN A 501 -12.81 -26.87 17.73
N LYS A 502 -12.13 -28.02 17.81
CA LYS A 502 -12.67 -29.26 18.39
C LYS A 502 -12.41 -29.42 19.88
N CYS A 503 -11.17 -29.21 20.32
CA CYS A 503 -10.85 -29.40 21.73
C CYS A 503 -11.33 -28.21 22.57
N ILE A 504 -11.09 -26.98 22.10
CA ILE A 504 -11.42 -25.77 22.86
C ILE A 504 -12.81 -25.24 22.47
N GLY A 505 -13.04 -25.05 21.16
CA GLY A 505 -14.22 -24.36 20.63
C GLY A 505 -15.54 -25.10 20.88
N GLU A 506 -15.56 -26.43 20.68
CA GLU A 506 -16.76 -27.24 20.92
C GLU A 506 -17.11 -27.30 22.40
N GLN A 507 -16.11 -27.40 23.28
CA GLN A 507 -16.29 -27.37 24.73
C GLN A 507 -16.76 -25.99 25.21
N LEU A 508 -16.10 -24.90 24.79
CA LEU A 508 -16.51 -23.53 25.11
C LEU A 508 -17.87 -23.18 24.53
N GLY A 509 -18.21 -23.76 23.38
CA GLY A 509 -19.49 -23.66 22.72
C GLY A 509 -20.63 -24.22 23.55
N SER A 510 -20.40 -25.05 24.57
CA SER A 510 -21.45 -25.49 25.49
C SER A 510 -21.88 -24.40 26.49
N TYR A 511 -21.03 -23.40 26.74
CA TYR A 511 -21.29 -22.37 27.75
C TYR A 511 -22.18 -21.24 27.21
N ILE A 512 -23.30 -20.99 27.88
CA ILE A 512 -24.28 -19.96 27.52
C ILE A 512 -23.66 -18.56 27.50
N THR A 513 -22.72 -18.27 28.40
CA THR A 513 -22.02 -16.97 28.48
C THR A 513 -21.21 -16.70 27.21
N VAL A 514 -20.45 -17.69 26.72
CA VAL A 514 -19.66 -17.58 25.49
C VAL A 514 -20.59 -17.40 24.28
N ARG A 515 -21.69 -18.16 24.21
CA ARG A 515 -22.69 -17.99 23.17
C ARG A 515 -23.29 -16.58 23.17
N LYS A 516 -23.62 -16.02 24.33
CA LYS A 516 -24.15 -14.64 24.44
C LYS A 516 -23.15 -13.58 24.01
N LEU A 517 -21.86 -13.81 24.21
CA LEU A 517 -20.79 -12.90 23.82
C LEU A 517 -20.53 -12.94 22.30
N VAL A 518 -20.53 -14.13 21.69
CA VAL A 518 -20.28 -14.32 20.25
C VAL A 518 -21.53 -14.01 19.39
N PHE A 519 -22.72 -14.39 19.84
CA PHE A 519 -23.99 -14.18 19.12
C PHE A 519 -24.67 -12.83 19.42
N ARG A 520 -23.92 -11.80 19.81
CA ARG A 520 -24.47 -10.44 19.93
C ARG A 520 -24.63 -9.73 18.57
N PHE A 521 -24.78 -10.49 17.49
CA PHE A 521 -25.44 -10.01 16.28
C PHE A 521 -26.95 -10.16 16.49
N PRO A 522 -27.80 -9.20 16.06
CA PRO A 522 -29.22 -9.23 16.39
C PRO A 522 -29.78 -10.60 16.04
N PRO A 523 -30.61 -11.20 16.92
CA PRO A 523 -31.21 -12.48 16.63
C PRO A 523 -31.84 -12.38 15.25
N CYS A 524 -31.40 -13.23 14.32
CA CYS A 524 -32.23 -13.57 13.18
C CYS A 524 -33.61 -13.84 13.79
N SER A 525 -34.57 -13.00 13.40
CA SER A 525 -35.92 -12.96 13.96
C SER A 525 -36.40 -14.39 14.22
N PRO A 526 -36.86 -14.74 15.45
CA PRO A 526 -37.37 -16.06 15.78
C PRO A 526 -38.61 -16.50 14.96
N ARG A 527 -39.04 -15.72 13.96
CA ARG A 527 -40.24 -15.98 13.17
C ARG A 527 -40.17 -17.18 12.23
N LEU A 528 -39.01 -17.83 12.05
CA LEU A 528 -38.90 -19.02 11.18
C LEU A 528 -38.82 -20.38 11.91
N LEU A 529 -38.90 -20.41 13.25
CA LEU A 529 -38.99 -21.67 14.02
C LEU A 529 -40.38 -21.94 14.62
N ARG A 530 -41.42 -21.20 14.22
CA ARG A 530 -42.83 -21.57 14.49
C ARG A 530 -43.48 -22.15 13.24
N HIS A 531 -43.05 -23.33 12.80
CA HIS A 531 -43.91 -24.29 12.07
C HIS A 531 -43.26 -25.68 12.13
N VAL A 532 -43.07 -26.19 13.34
CA VAL A 532 -43.17 -27.64 13.53
C VAL A 532 -44.62 -27.88 13.96
N PRO A 533 -45.50 -28.37 13.08
CA PRO A 533 -46.83 -28.77 13.50
C PRO A 533 -46.68 -29.95 14.47
N ALA A 534 -47.21 -29.76 15.68
CA ALA A 534 -47.51 -30.88 16.56
C ALA A 534 -48.54 -31.75 15.84
N GLY A 535 -48.12 -32.89 15.29
CA GLY A 535 -49.00 -33.78 14.54
C GLY A 535 -48.34 -35.08 14.11
N HIS A 536 -48.55 -36.12 14.92
CA HIS A 536 -48.53 -37.55 14.58
C HIS A 536 -47.19 -38.21 14.16
N ARG A 537 -46.45 -38.78 15.11
CA ARG A 537 -46.51 -40.20 15.49
C ARG A 537 -45.64 -40.46 16.72
#